data_AF-A0A0F9WAP8-F1
#
_entry.id   AF-A0A0F9WAP8-F1
#
_cell.length_a   1.000
_cell.length_b   1.000
_cell.length_c   1.000
_cell.angle_alpha   90.00
_cell.angle_beta   90.00
_cell.angle_gamma   90.00
#
_symmetry.space_group_name_H-M   'P 1'
#
loop_
_entity.id
_entity.type
_entity.pdbx_description
1 polymer ?
#
loop_
_entity_poly.entity_id
_entity_poly.type
_entity_poly.pdbx_seq_one_letter_code
_entity_poly.pdbx_strand_id
1 'polypeptide(L)' 'MNDMIDRATGSTGNAVSDGLTRAGWVAAVQASVAFSVLRWDWLEADELALLEIPITFIAVAAWGLWDRFGR' A
#
# COMPACT_ATOMS: atom_id res chain seq x y z
N MET A 1 18.93 -14.47 3.85
CA MET A 1 18.34 -13.25 3.26
C MET A 1 16.84 -13.39 3.00
N ASN A 2 16.27 -14.59 2.82
CA ASN A 2 14.81 -14.79 2.74
C ASN A 2 14.05 -14.46 4.04
N ASP A 3 14.56 -14.84 5.22
CA ASP A 3 13.84 -14.66 6.50
C ASP A 3 13.51 -13.20 6.87
N MET A 4 14.30 -12.23 6.38
CA MET A 4 14.06 -10.81 6.66
C MET A 4 12.93 -10.24 5.79
N ILE A 5 12.82 -10.70 4.53
CA ILE A 5 11.78 -10.26 3.61
C ILE A 5 10.44 -10.87 4.04
N ASP A 6 10.41 -12.16 4.40
CA ASP A 6 9.19 -12.84 4.89
C ASP A 6 8.63 -12.23 6.19
N ARG A 7 9.50 -11.75 7.09
CA ARG A 7 9.09 -10.98 8.28
C ARG A 7 8.62 -9.56 7.95
N ALA A 8 9.24 -8.90 6.97
CA ALA A 8 8.88 -7.54 6.58
C ALA A 8 7.55 -7.48 5.80
N THR A 9 7.20 -8.55 5.07
CA THR A 9 5.96 -8.65 4.27
C THR A 9 4.78 -9.24 5.04
N GLY A 10 4.95 -9.61 6.32
CA GLY A 10 3.83 -9.99 7.18
C GLY A 10 3.09 -11.22 6.66
N SER A 11 3.80 -12.30 6.35
CA SER A 11 3.21 -13.64 6.22
C SER A 11 3.74 -14.50 7.35
N THR A 12 3.33 -14.15 8.57
CA THR A 12 3.77 -14.84 9.79
C THR A 12 2.84 -15.99 10.19
N GLY A 13 1.70 -16.11 9.50
CA GLY A 13 0.60 -17.00 9.88
C GLY A 13 -0.32 -16.40 10.96
N ASN A 14 -0.04 -15.17 11.41
CA ASN A 14 -0.87 -14.43 12.35
C ASN A 14 -1.70 -13.38 11.60
N ALA A 15 -3.02 -13.62 11.52
CA ALA A 15 -3.95 -12.77 10.78
C ALA A 15 -3.93 -11.29 11.19
N VAL A 16 -3.61 -10.97 12.44
CA VAL A 16 -3.53 -9.58 12.92
C VAL A 16 -2.28 -8.88 12.40
N SER A 17 -1.12 -9.55 12.49
CA SER A 17 0.14 -9.00 11.99
C SER A 17 0.09 -8.83 10.47
N ASP A 18 -0.41 -9.86 9.78
CA ASP A 18 -0.53 -9.87 8.32
C ASP A 18 -1.54 -8.79 7.85
N GLY A 19 -2.61 -8.56 8.61
CA GLY A 19 -3.56 -7.47 8.38
C GLY A 19 -2.97 -6.08 8.59
N LEU A 20 -2.19 -5.88 9.66
CA LEU A 20 -1.50 -4.61 9.93
C LEU A 20 -0.46 -4.29 8.86
N THR A 21 0.29 -5.29 8.37
CA THR A 21 1.26 -5.08 7.30
C THR A 21 0.57 -4.65 6.00
N ARG A 22 -0.55 -5.28 5.63
CA ARG A 22 -1.33 -4.88 4.45
C ARG A 22 -1.92 -3.48 4.58
N ALA A 23 -2.46 -3.14 5.74
CA ALA A 23 -2.97 -1.80 6.01
C ALA A 23 -1.84 -0.74 5.96
N GLY A 24 -0.68 -1.06 6.53
CA GLY A 24 0.51 -0.22 6.47
C GLY A 24 0.99 0.02 5.05
N TRP A 25 0.95 -1.00 4.19
CA TRP A 25 1.24 -0.86 2.77
C TRP A 25 0.28 0.12 2.07
N VAL A 26 -1.03 -0.07 2.24
CA VAL A 26 -2.04 0.82 1.63
C VAL A 26 -1.82 2.26 2.09
N ALA A 27 -1.60 2.48 3.38
CA ALA A 27 -1.33 3.81 3.93
C ALA A 27 -0.05 4.42 3.34
N ALA A 28 1.02 3.63 3.15
CA ALA A 28 2.26 4.10 2.54
C ALA A 28 2.05 4.51 1.07
N VAL A 29 1.27 3.74 0.30
CA VAL A 29 0.94 4.08 -1.08
C VAL A 29 0.08 5.34 -1.14
N GLN A 30 -0.98 5.44 -0.34
CA GLN A 30 -1.83 6.62 -0.27
C GLN A 30 -1.02 7.87 0.10
N ALA A 31 -0.16 7.79 1.11
CA ALA A 31 0.70 8.90 1.51
C ALA A 31 1.70 9.30 0.41
N SER A 32 2.29 8.32 -0.29
CA SER A 32 3.24 8.57 -1.38
C SER A 32 2.57 9.25 -2.58
N VAL A 33 1.38 8.79 -2.96
CA VAL A 33 0.60 9.39 -4.04
C VAL A 33 0.14 10.78 -3.64
N ALA A 34 -0.43 10.96 -2.43
CA ALA A 34 -0.88 12.25 -1.94
C ALA A 34 0.27 13.27 -1.89
N PHE A 35 1.42 12.87 -1.34
CA PHE A 35 2.61 13.72 -1.32
C PHE A 35 3.03 14.11 -2.74
N SER A 36 3.10 13.17 -3.66
CA SER A 36 3.53 13.42 -5.04
C SER A 36 2.58 14.39 -5.76
N VAL A 37 1.28 14.12 -5.71
CA VAL A 37 0.24 14.92 -6.36
C VAL A 37 0.22 16.35 -5.83
N LEU A 38 0.22 16.51 -4.50
CA LEU A 38 0.21 17.83 -3.86
C LEU A 38 1.54 18.56 -4.01
N ARG A 39 2.67 17.86 -4.04
CA ARG A 39 3.99 18.49 -4.19
C ARG A 39 4.20 19.08 -5.58
N TRP A 40 3.60 18.48 -6.60
CA TRP A 40 3.71 18.92 -7.99
C TRP A 40 2.47 19.64 -8.51
N ASP A 41 1.53 20.00 -7.62
CA ASP A 41 0.29 20.72 -7.94
C ASP A 41 -0.51 20.07 -9.09
N TRP A 42 -0.55 18.74 -9.13
CA TRP A 42 -1.29 18.01 -10.17
C TRP A 42 -2.80 18.05 -9.97
N LEU A 43 -3.25 18.08 -8.70
CA LEU A 43 -4.65 18.13 -8.28
C LEU A 43 -4.77 18.91 -6.98
N GLU A 44 -5.95 19.47 -6.74
CA GLU A 44 -6.31 20.00 -5.44
C GLU A 44 -6.61 18.87 -4.43
N ALA A 45 -6.59 19.18 -3.13
CA ALA A 45 -6.72 18.17 -2.07
C ALA A 45 -8.11 17.52 -2.04
N ASP A 46 -9.15 18.26 -2.40
CA ASP A 46 -10.53 17.78 -2.53
C ASP A 46 -10.72 16.89 -3.76
N GLU A 47 -10.09 17.21 -4.89
CA GLU A 47 -10.05 16.35 -6.07
C GLU A 47 -9.33 15.03 -5.79
N LEU A 48 -8.22 15.08 -5.04
CA LEU A 48 -7.49 13.89 -4.61
C LEU A 48 -8.33 12.98 -3.71
N ALA A 49 -9.21 13.53 -2.87
CA ALA A 49 -10.09 12.75 -2.01
C ALA A 49 -11.05 11.84 -2.82
N LEU A 50 -11.47 12.27 -4.01
CA LEU A 50 -12.27 11.44 -4.92
C LEU A 50 -11.50 10.23 -5.43
N LEU A 51 -10.17 10.33 -5.50
CA LEU A 51 -9.28 9.26 -5.95
C LEU A 51 -8.85 8.31 -4.84
N GLU A 52 -9.21 8.58 -3.57
CA GLU A 52 -8.78 7.78 -2.42
C GLU A 52 -9.19 6.30 -2.55
N ILE A 53 -10.45 6.04 -2.94
CA ILE A 53 -10.96 4.68 -3.13
C ILE A 53 -10.23 3.98 -4.29
N PRO A 54 -10.13 4.56 -5.50
CA PRO A 54 -9.33 3.99 -6.60
C PRO A 54 -7.88 3.66 -6.20
N ILE A 55 -7.18 4.59 -5.53
CA ILE A 55 -5.80 4.40 -5.09
C ILE A 55 -5.71 3.21 -4.13
N THR A 56 -6.66 3.10 -3.21
CA THR A 56 -6.73 1.98 -2.25
C THR A 56 -6.88 0.64 -2.97
N PHE A 57 -7.77 0.54 -3.95
CA PHE A 57 -7.95 -0.70 -4.72
C PHE A 57 -6.68 -1.10 -5.49
N ILE A 58 -6.01 -0.13 -6.11
CA ILE A 58 -4.76 -0.36 -6.83
C ILE A 58 -3.67 -0.81 -5.86
N ALA A 59 -3.55 -0.19 -4.68
CA ALA A 59 -2.59 -0.57 -3.67
C ALA A 59 -2.78 -2.01 -3.19
N VAL A 60 -4.03 -2.41 -2.91
CA VAL A 60 -4.37 -3.79 -2.53
C VAL A 60 -4.07 -4.76 -3.67
N ALA A 61 -4.40 -4.41 -4.91
CA ALA A 61 -4.13 -5.25 -6.08
C ALA A 61 -2.62 -5.44 -6.30
N ALA A 62 -1.82 -4.37 -6.17
CA ALA A 62 -0.37 -4.42 -6.28
C ALA A 62 0.25 -5.31 -5.19
N TRP A 63 -0.25 -5.23 -3.96
CA TRP A 63 0.15 -6.13 -2.89
C TRP A 63 -0.17 -7.59 -3.22
N GLY A 64 -1.38 -7.87 -3.71
CA GLY A 64 -1.80 -9.22 -4.10
C GLY A 64 -0.94 -9.80 -5.23
N LEU A 65 -0.53 -8.97 -6.21
CA LEU A 65 0.40 -9.37 -7.25
C LEU A 65 1.80 -9.66 -6.69
N TRP A 66 2.30 -8.82 -5.79
CA TRP A 66 3.58 -9.04 -5.12
C TRP A 66 3.57 -10.32 -4.26
N ASP A 67 2.54 -10.54 -3.43
CA ASP A 67 2.43 -11.74 -2.60
C ASP A 67 2.33 -13.03 -3.45
N ARG A 68 1.74 -12.94 -4.64
CA ARG A 68 1.59 -14.07 -5.57
C ARG A 68 2.86 -14.39 -6.37
N PHE A 69 3.62 -13.38 -6.80
CA PHE A 69 4.72 -13.55 -7.76
C PHE A 69 6.11 -13.15 -7.23
N GLY A 70 6.16 -12.37 -6.15
CA GLY A 70 7.38 -11.96 -5.47
C GLY A 70 7.83 -12.91 -4.35
N ARG A 71 7.08 -14.00 -4.13
CA ARG A 71 7.49 -15.17 -3.34
C ARG A 71 8.18 -16.19 -4.22
#